data_AF-A0A7S3NF43-F1
#
_entry.id   AF-A0A7S3NF43-F1
#
_cell.length_a   1.000
_cell.length_b   1.000
_cell.length_c   1.000
_cell.angle_alpha   90.00
_cell.angle_beta   90.00
_cell.angle_gamma   90.00
#
_symmetry.space_group_name_H-M   'P 1'
#
loop_
_entity.id
_entity.type
_entity.pdbx_description
1 polymer ?
#
loop_
_entity_poly.entity_id
_entity_poly.type
_entity_poly.pdbx_seq_one_letter_code
_entity_poly.pdbx_strand_id
1 'polypeptide(L)'
;MLDSNMLKNKVQAQLEMQQRLAIRFKFLTSFMKHNSVAYCDDDSHADIPYVGMSIRSLIDRPGMTVLLVNSESPAAKGGIKVGDIIMKINEKEVNKIEDYYKAMGDVRPGDIIHVVVERYHEFKDIVVAV
;
A
#
# COMPACT_ATOMS: atom_id res chain seq x y z
N MET A 1 -19.95 40.27 17.48
CA MET A 1 -18.78 40.69 16.67
C MET A 1 -17.74 39.59 16.80
N LEU A 2 -17.33 38.97 15.68
CA LEU A 2 -16.30 37.91 15.70
C LEU A 2 -14.92 38.57 15.81
N ASP A 3 -14.17 38.25 16.87
CA ASP A 3 -12.84 38.82 17.11
C ASP A 3 -11.88 38.49 15.96
N SER A 4 -11.26 39.51 15.37
CA SER A 4 -10.30 39.36 14.26
C SER A 4 -9.13 38.42 14.59
N ASN A 5 -8.81 38.24 15.88
CA ASN A 5 -7.78 37.30 16.32
C ASN A 5 -8.20 35.83 16.15
N MET A 6 -9.49 35.52 16.24
CA MET A 6 -10.01 34.16 16.02
C MET A 6 -9.99 33.76 14.55
N LEU A 7 -10.24 34.70 13.63
CA LEU A 7 -10.13 34.42 12.18
C LEU A 7 -8.67 34.25 11.76
N LYS A 8 -7.75 35.07 12.27
CA LYS A 8 -6.31 34.96 11.95
C LYS A 8 -5.74 33.62 12.40
N ASN A 9 -6.11 33.14 13.60
CA ASN A 9 -5.65 31.84 14.09
C ASN A 9 -6.20 30.66 13.28
N LYS A 10 -7.47 30.72 12.85
CA LYS A 10 -8.06 29.68 11.99
C LYS A 10 -7.43 29.63 10.60
N VAL A 11 -7.19 30.80 10.00
CA VAL A 11 -6.56 30.90 8.68
C VAL A 11 -5.09 30.45 8.75
N GLN A 12 -4.36 30.80 9.80
CA GLN A 12 -2.97 30.38 10.00
C GLN A 12 -2.86 28.86 10.20
N ALA A 13 -3.73 28.26 11.02
CA ALA A 13 -3.77 26.81 11.20
C ALA A 13 -4.12 26.06 9.90
N GLN A 14 -5.02 26.62 9.11
CA GLN A 14 -5.40 26.05 7.81
C GLN A 14 -4.25 26.17 6.80
N LEU A 15 -3.51 27.29 6.79
CA LEU A 15 -2.36 27.50 5.91
C LEU A 15 -1.19 26.56 6.26
N GLU A 16 -0.92 26.34 7.55
CA GLU A 16 0.12 25.39 7.99
C GLU A 16 -0.25 23.93 7.68
N MET A 17 -1.54 23.58 7.75
CA MET A 17 -2.05 22.26 7.33
C MET A 17 -1.83 22.02 5.84
N GLN A 18 -2.06 23.05 5.00
CA GLN A 18 -1.85 22.98 3.55
C GLN A 18 -0.34 22.89 3.20
N GLN A 19 0.52 23.59 3.94
CA GLN A 19 1.97 23.56 3.72
C GLN A 19 2.59 22.18 4.06
N ARG A 20 2.09 21.49 5.09
CA ARG A 20 2.51 20.12 5.42
C ARG A 20 2.12 19.10 4.34
N LEU A 21 0.97 19.31 3.70
CA LEU A 21 0.50 18.46 2.60
C LEU A 21 1.38 18.62 1.35
N ALA A 22 1.78 19.85 1.04
CA ALA A 22 2.64 20.17 -0.09
C ALA A 22 4.06 19.59 0.03
N ILE A 23 4.64 19.57 1.24
CA ILE A 23 5.97 18.97 1.49
C ILE A 23 5.93 17.45 1.24
N ARG A 24 4.85 16.77 1.64
CA ARG A 24 4.65 15.34 1.39
C ARG A 24 4.50 15.02 -0.11
N PHE A 25 3.87 15.93 -0.87
CA PHE A 25 3.68 15.79 -2.31
C PHE A 25 4.97 16.01 -3.11
N LYS A 26 5.80 16.98 -2.70
CA LYS A 26 7.09 17.29 -3.35
C LYS A 26 8.13 16.18 -3.17
N PHE A 27 8.06 15.46 -2.06
CA PHE A 27 8.89 14.27 -1.80
C PHE A 27 8.48 13.07 -2.68
N LEU A 28 7.17 12.92 -2.92
CA LEU A 28 6.61 11.83 -3.75
C LEU A 28 7.15 11.86 -5.18
N THR A 29 7.24 13.06 -5.77
CA THR A 29 7.69 13.21 -7.17
C THR A 29 9.17 12.88 -7.36
N SER A 30 9.99 13.06 -6.32
CA SER A 30 11.43 12.75 -6.40
C SER A 30 11.71 11.25 -6.28
N PHE A 31 10.85 10.51 -5.58
CA PHE A 31 11.01 9.06 -5.38
C PHE A 31 10.55 8.25 -6.60
N MET A 32 9.64 8.80 -7.41
CA MET A 32 9.14 8.14 -8.64
C MET A 32 10.17 8.03 -9.77
N LYS A 33 11.33 8.70 -9.69
CA LYS A 33 12.35 8.65 -10.75
C LYS A 33 13.44 7.58 -10.56
N HIS A 34 13.59 6.99 -9.38
CA HIS A 34 14.70 6.07 -9.07
C HIS A 34 14.31 4.83 -8.26
N ASN A 35 13.08 4.33 -8.41
CA ASN A 35 12.72 3.03 -7.85
C ASN A 35 12.81 1.94 -8.92
N SER A 36 14.03 1.64 -9.33
CA SER A 36 14.39 0.35 -9.92
C SER A 36 14.10 -0.72 -8.87
N VAL A 37 12.91 -1.32 -8.99
CA VAL A 37 12.53 -2.55 -8.29
C VAL A 37 13.66 -3.55 -8.49
N ALA A 38 14.21 -4.07 -7.39
CA ALA A 38 15.13 -5.19 -7.44
C ALA A 38 14.34 -6.39 -7.97
N TYR A 39 14.58 -6.73 -9.23
CA TYR A 39 14.23 -8.01 -9.81
C TYR A 39 15.17 -9.03 -9.16
N CYS A 40 14.63 -9.98 -8.42
CA CYS A 40 15.38 -11.18 -8.07
C CYS A 40 15.40 -12.05 -9.34
N ASP A 41 16.60 -12.36 -9.82
CA ASP A 41 16.82 -13.22 -10.99
C ASP A 41 16.31 -14.65 -10.71
N ASP A 42 15.02 -14.90 -10.96
CA ASP A 42 14.45 -16.24 -11.12
C ASP A 42 13.22 -16.10 -12.02
N ASP A 43 13.38 -16.42 -13.31
CA ASP A 43 12.42 -16.25 -14.42
C ASP A 43 11.12 -17.08 -14.28
N SER A 44 10.76 -17.54 -13.09
CA SER A 44 9.68 -18.48 -12.81
C SER A 44 8.33 -17.84 -12.44
N HIS A 45 8.19 -16.51 -12.59
CA HIS A 45 7.05 -15.75 -12.04
C HIS A 45 6.33 -14.83 -13.04
N ALA A 46 6.48 -15.05 -14.35
CA ALA A 46 5.96 -14.18 -15.41
C ALA A 46 4.42 -14.03 -15.43
N ASP A 47 3.67 -14.88 -14.74
CA ASP A 47 2.20 -14.92 -14.75
C ASP A 47 1.54 -14.32 -13.50
N ILE A 48 2.28 -13.62 -12.63
CA ILE A 48 1.67 -12.99 -11.45
C ILE A 48 0.82 -11.80 -11.89
N PRO A 49 -0.49 -11.78 -11.57
CA PRO A 49 -1.34 -10.70 -12.00
C PRO A 49 -1.03 -9.41 -11.22
N TYR A 50 -1.17 -8.28 -11.90
CA TYR A 50 -0.80 -6.98 -11.39
C TYR A 50 -1.83 -6.43 -10.39
N VAL A 51 -1.49 -6.44 -9.10
CA VAL A 51 -2.34 -5.84 -8.04
C VAL A 51 -2.01 -4.35 -7.82
N GLY A 52 -0.84 -3.90 -8.30
CA GLY A 52 -0.37 -2.51 -8.26
C GLY A 52 0.00 -1.98 -6.88
N MET A 53 0.80 -2.78 -6.17
CA MET A 53 1.43 -2.42 -4.91
C MET A 53 2.87 -2.94 -4.85
N SER A 54 3.73 -2.24 -4.12
CA SER A 54 5.08 -2.70 -3.81
C SER A 54 5.11 -3.25 -2.40
N ILE A 55 5.63 -4.47 -2.25
CA ILE A 55 5.66 -5.19 -0.98
C ILE A 55 7.09 -5.54 -0.59
N ARG A 56 7.33 -5.71 0.72
CA ARG A 56 8.61 -6.16 1.25
C ARG A 56 8.40 -7.10 2.42
N SER A 57 9.19 -8.17 2.49
CA SER A 57 9.14 -9.12 3.61
C SER A 57 9.61 -8.43 4.89
N LEU A 58 8.91 -8.70 5.99
CA LEU A 58 9.39 -8.36 7.32
C LEU A 58 10.49 -9.36 7.75
N ILE A 59 11.46 -8.87 8.50
CA ILE A 59 12.64 -9.66 8.93
C ILE A 59 12.44 -10.17 10.37
N ASP A 60 11.78 -9.37 11.19
CA ASP A 60 11.57 -9.57 12.62
C ASP A 60 10.28 -10.32 12.96
N ARG A 61 9.32 -10.35 12.04
CA ARG A 61 8.03 -11.05 12.18
C ARG A 61 7.48 -11.51 10.83
N PRO A 62 6.55 -12.48 10.82
CA PRO A 62 5.87 -12.89 9.60
C PRO A 62 5.04 -11.75 9.00
N GLY A 63 4.97 -11.72 7.67
CA GLY A 63 4.11 -10.82 6.92
C GLY A 63 4.86 -9.95 5.92
N MET A 64 4.11 -9.28 5.07
CA MET A 64 4.64 -8.45 4.00
C MET A 64 4.14 -7.01 4.10
N THR A 65 5.04 -6.06 4.35
CA THR A 65 4.70 -4.65 4.41
C THR A 65 4.46 -4.06 3.03
N VAL A 66 3.35 -3.34 2.88
CA VAL A 66 3.03 -2.53 1.72
C VAL A 66 3.79 -1.20 1.80
N LEU A 67 4.71 -0.99 0.86
CA LEU A 67 5.54 0.21 0.77
C LEU A 67 4.88 1.31 -0.06
N LEU A 68 4.23 0.92 -1.15
CA LEU A 68 3.63 1.82 -2.12
C LEU A 68 2.37 1.17 -2.68
N VAL A 69 1.37 2.00 -2.99
CA VAL A 69 0.14 1.59 -3.68
C VAL A 69 -0.10 2.58 -4.80
N ASN A 70 -0.27 2.09 -6.02
CA ASN A 70 -0.53 2.93 -7.18
C ASN A 70 -1.98 3.42 -7.16
N SER A 71 -2.21 4.71 -7.40
CA SER A 71 -3.50 5.38 -7.16
C SER A 71 -4.67 4.94 -8.07
N GLU A 72 -4.45 4.05 -9.03
CA GLU A 72 -5.49 3.51 -9.92
C GLU A 72 -5.50 1.97 -9.93
N SER A 73 -4.73 1.34 -9.05
CA SER A 73 -4.57 -0.11 -9.02
C SER A 73 -5.75 -0.83 -8.34
N PRO A 74 -5.92 -2.13 -8.61
CA PRO A 74 -6.73 -3.04 -7.81
C PRO A 74 -6.58 -2.85 -6.30
N ALA A 75 -5.35 -2.81 -5.79
CA ALA A 75 -5.06 -2.62 -4.37
C ALA A 75 -5.64 -1.30 -3.83
N ALA A 76 -5.46 -0.20 -4.56
CA ALA A 76 -6.02 1.10 -4.15
C ALA A 76 -7.55 1.08 -4.13
N LYS A 77 -8.19 0.48 -5.14
CA LYS A 77 -9.65 0.35 -5.22
C LYS A 77 -10.22 -0.52 -4.10
N GLY A 78 -9.51 -1.58 -3.72
CA GLY A 78 -9.85 -2.40 -2.55
C GLY A 78 -9.63 -1.69 -1.21
N GLY A 79 -8.86 -0.60 -1.18
CA GLY A 79 -8.60 0.17 0.04
C GLY A 79 -7.38 -0.31 0.83
N ILE A 80 -6.47 -1.05 0.18
CA ILE A 80 -5.12 -1.32 0.69
C ILE A 80 -4.36 0.01 0.76
N LYS A 81 -3.58 0.19 1.82
CA LYS A 81 -2.84 1.42 2.09
C LYS A 81 -1.37 1.11 2.37
N VAL A 82 -0.54 2.12 2.14
CA VAL A 82 0.86 2.10 2.56
C VAL A 82 0.94 1.92 4.08
N GLY A 83 1.81 1.02 4.51
CA GLY A 83 1.98 0.63 5.91
C GLY A 83 1.13 -0.56 6.36
N ASP A 84 0.22 -1.05 5.51
CA ASP A 84 -0.45 -2.32 5.77
C ASP A 84 0.55 -3.47 5.77
N ILE A 85 0.32 -4.47 6.62
CA ILE A 85 1.07 -5.71 6.61
C ILE A 85 0.15 -6.80 6.10
N ILE A 86 0.43 -7.34 4.92
CA ILE A 86 -0.31 -8.46 4.35
C ILE A 86 0.06 -9.71 5.14
N MET A 87 -0.97 -10.41 5.61
CA MET A 87 -0.84 -11.61 6.43
C MET A 87 -1.41 -12.84 5.73
N LYS A 88 -2.49 -12.67 4.94
CA LYS A 88 -3.10 -13.76 4.15
C LYS A 88 -3.63 -13.23 2.82
N ILE A 89 -3.61 -14.10 1.81
CA ILE A 89 -4.29 -13.90 0.54
C ILE A 89 -5.14 -15.14 0.27
N ASN A 90 -6.45 -14.94 0.10
CA ASN A 90 -7.48 -15.98 0.15
C ASN A 90 -7.31 -16.82 1.42
N GLU A 91 -7.15 -18.14 1.26
CA GLU A 91 -6.94 -19.08 2.38
C GLU A 91 -5.46 -19.34 2.68
N LYS A 92 -4.53 -18.68 1.97
CA LYS A 92 -3.09 -18.92 2.07
C LYS A 92 -2.41 -17.87 2.94
N GLU A 93 -1.60 -18.33 3.90
CA GLU A 93 -0.78 -17.44 4.74
C GLU A 93 0.40 -16.89 3.96
N VAL A 94 0.70 -15.61 4.18
CA VAL A 94 1.76 -14.88 3.48
C VAL A 94 2.75 -14.37 4.50
N ASN A 95 3.79 -15.16 4.78
CA ASN A 95 4.79 -14.80 5.78
C ASN A 95 6.04 -14.16 5.15
N LYS A 96 6.32 -14.50 3.90
CA LYS A 96 7.49 -14.10 3.12
C LYS A 96 7.15 -14.01 1.64
N ILE A 97 8.09 -13.53 0.84
CA ILE A 97 7.88 -13.26 -0.58
C ILE A 97 7.51 -14.51 -1.39
N GLU A 98 8.07 -15.68 -1.09
CA GLU A 98 7.74 -16.90 -1.82
C GLU A 98 6.30 -17.37 -1.57
N ASP A 99 5.76 -17.08 -0.38
CA ASP A 99 4.38 -17.41 -0.04
C ASP A 99 3.40 -16.50 -0.80
N TYR A 100 3.75 -15.22 -0.94
CA TYR A 100 2.99 -14.28 -1.77
C TYR A 100 2.88 -14.80 -3.21
N TYR A 101 3.99 -15.23 -3.80
CA TYR A 101 3.99 -15.77 -5.16
C TYR A 101 3.15 -17.04 -5.29
N LYS A 102 3.26 -17.97 -4.33
CA LYS A 102 2.40 -19.16 -4.29
C LYS A 102 0.92 -18.82 -4.10
N ALA A 103 0.61 -17.76 -3.37
CA ALA A 103 -0.76 -17.32 -3.18
C ALA A 103 -1.36 -16.72 -4.45
N MET A 104 -0.57 -15.92 -5.17
CA MET A 104 -0.98 -15.27 -6.42
C MET A 104 -0.92 -16.20 -7.63
N GLY A 105 -0.18 -17.31 -7.59
CA GLY A 105 -0.02 -18.22 -8.74
C GLY A 105 -1.30 -18.88 -9.24
N ASP A 106 -2.33 -18.99 -8.39
CA ASP A 106 -3.65 -19.52 -8.78
C ASP A 106 -4.65 -18.41 -9.16
N VAL A 107 -4.27 -17.14 -9.01
CA VAL A 107 -5.13 -15.98 -9.24
C VAL A 107 -5.03 -15.54 -10.69
N ARG A 108 -6.17 -15.31 -11.33
CA ARG A 108 -6.24 -14.84 -12.72
C ARG A 108 -6.68 -13.38 -12.78
N PRO A 109 -6.31 -12.63 -13.84
CA PRO A 109 -6.89 -11.32 -14.09
C PRO A 109 -8.42 -11.41 -14.19
N GLY A 110 -9.13 -10.54 -13.47
CA GLY A 110 -10.58 -10.55 -13.30
C GLY A 110 -11.07 -11.24 -12.03
N ASP A 111 -10.22 -11.98 -11.33
CA ASP A 111 -10.61 -12.65 -10.09
C ASP A 111 -10.76 -11.67 -8.92
N ILE A 112 -11.65 -12.03 -8.00
CA ILE A 112 -11.79 -11.34 -6.73
C ILE A 112 -11.05 -12.15 -5.67
N ILE A 113 -10.09 -11.50 -5.01
CA ILE A 113 -9.30 -12.10 -3.93
C ILE A 113 -9.60 -11.42 -2.59
N HIS A 114 -9.49 -12.19 -1.53
CA HIS A 114 -9.56 -11.72 -0.15
C HIS A 114 -8.15 -11.49 0.38
N VAL A 115 -7.86 -10.30 0.89
CA VAL A 115 -6.53 -9.96 1.43
C VAL A 115 -6.68 -9.56 2.87
N VAL A 116 -6.15 -10.38 3.77
CA VAL A 116 -6.12 -10.07 5.20
C VAL A 116 -4.88 -9.24 5.49
N VAL A 117 -5.10 -8.01 5.93
CA VAL A 117 -4.04 -7.08 6.33
C VAL A 117 -4.11 -6.78 7.82
N GLU A 118 -2.96 -6.62 8.46
CA GLU A 118 -2.85 -5.97 9.76
C GLU A 118 -2.58 -4.48 9.55
N ARG A 119 -3.44 -3.63 10.11
CA ARG A 119 -3.33 -2.17 10.08
C ARG A 119 -3.52 -1.65 11.49
N TYR A 120 -2.48 -1.07 12.09
CA TYR A 120 -2.50 -0.58 13.48
C TYR A 120 -2.92 -1.67 14.50
N HIS A 121 -2.39 -2.89 14.36
CA HIS A 121 -2.72 -4.06 15.20
C HIS A 121 -4.16 -4.57 15.08
N GLU A 122 -4.91 -4.10 14.08
CA GLU A 122 -6.24 -4.60 13.75
C GLU A 122 -6.17 -5.38 12.44
N PHE A 123 -6.76 -6.58 12.41
CA PHE A 123 -6.88 -7.36 11.18
C PHE A 123 -8.09 -6.90 10.37
N LYS A 124 -7.90 -6.69 9.07
CA LYS A 124 -8.94 -6.28 8.12
C LYS A 124 -8.91 -7.23 6.95
N ASP A 125 -10.07 -7.79 6.63
CA ASP A 125 -10.27 -8.50 5.37
C ASP A 125 -10.66 -7.49 4.30
N ILE A 126 -9.86 -7.42 3.24
CA ILE A 126 -10.00 -6.48 2.14
C ILE A 126 -10.21 -7.27 0.86
N VAL A 127 -11.33 -7.00 0.19
CA VAL A 127 -11.64 -7.60 -1.11
C VAL A 127 -10.98 -6.78 -2.22
N VAL A 128 -10.19 -7.44 -3.07
CA VAL A 128 -9.48 -6.83 -4.19
C VAL A 128 -9.87 -7.53 -5.49
N ALA A 129 -10.26 -6.77 -6.50
CA ALA A 129 -10.52 -7.28 -7.84
C ALA A 129 -9.28 -7.08 -8.71
N VAL A 130 -8.65 -8.18 -9.10
CA VAL A 130 -7.36 -8.24 -9.80
C VAL A 130 -7.52 -8.00 -11.29
#